data_AF-A0A0R2R1J0-F1
#
_entry.id   AF-A0A0R2R1J0-F1
#
_cell.length_a   1.000
_cell.length_b   1.000
_cell.length_c   1.000
_cell.angle_alpha   90.00
_cell.angle_beta   90.00
_cell.angle_gamma   90.00
#
_symmetry.space_group_name_H-M   'P 1'
#
loop_
_entity.id
_entity.type
_entity.pdbx_description
1 polymer ?
#
loop_
_entity_poly.entity_id
_entity_poly.type
_entity_poly.pdbx_seq_one_letter_code
_entity_poly.pdbx_strand_id
1 'polypeptide(L)'
;MATIDKRITKIPAVSELITTVRDSLGSALRARVIGPNGDARSQELMDTPGPRWFDEDRPVRRVHSDASMFIGGLRSLMIQTLHPLAMAGVANHSNYKTDPWGRLQRTADFLASTTFGPADEAQKIIDRIKHVHGFVNGTASDGRPYSANDPHLLRWVHVVEVDSFLTSHQRYGKEPLDQAGRDGYVADMALIAAKLDVPNPPTTEKELSEQLLSFHDELMSTAESRDALKYLM
;
A
#
# COMPACT_ATOMS: atom_id res chain seq x y z
N MET A 1 -14.84 24.14 -24.46
CA MET A 1 -14.66 25.23 -23.47
C MET A 1 -15.93 25.31 -22.62
N ALA A 2 -15.97 24.57 -21.52
CA ALA A 2 -17.08 24.59 -20.56
C ALA A 2 -16.47 24.52 -19.16
N THR A 3 -16.36 25.69 -18.54
CA THR A 3 -15.83 25.89 -17.20
C THR A 3 -16.86 25.40 -16.20
N ILE A 4 -16.60 24.26 -15.55
CA ILE A 4 -17.39 23.84 -14.38
C ILE A 4 -17.09 24.85 -13.26
N ASP A 5 -18.14 25.57 -12.88
CA ASP A 5 -18.12 26.70 -11.97
C ASP A 5 -17.69 26.29 -10.54
N LYS A 6 -16.61 26.90 -10.03
CA LYS A 6 -16.06 26.71 -8.67
C LYS A 6 -16.98 27.26 -7.56
N ARG A 7 -18.23 27.63 -7.85
CA ARG A 7 -19.20 28.16 -6.87
C ARG A 7 -20.04 27.12 -6.14
N ILE A 8 -20.10 25.88 -6.61
CA ILE A 8 -20.94 24.83 -5.98
C ILE A 8 -20.35 24.37 -4.63
N THR A 9 -19.06 24.62 -4.37
CA THR A 9 -18.33 24.14 -3.19
C THR A 9 -18.48 25.03 -1.93
N LYS A 10 -19.36 26.04 -1.92
CA LYS A 10 -19.53 26.99 -0.79
C LYS A 10 -20.90 26.93 -0.10
N ILE A 11 -21.67 25.85 -0.27
CA ILE A 11 -22.94 25.64 0.42
C ILE A 11 -22.73 24.59 1.53
N PRO A 12 -22.87 24.94 2.83
CA PRO A 12 -22.57 24.04 3.95
C PRO A 12 -23.26 22.67 3.86
N ALA A 13 -24.54 22.66 3.50
CA ALA A 13 -25.32 21.43 3.35
C ALA A 13 -24.86 20.54 2.18
N VAL A 14 -24.31 21.11 1.11
CA VAL A 14 -23.75 20.36 -0.03
C VAL A 14 -22.38 19.78 0.36
N SER A 15 -21.59 20.52 1.15
CA SER A 15 -20.32 20.04 1.69
C SER A 15 -20.52 18.89 2.69
N GLU A 16 -21.53 18.98 3.56
CA GLU A 16 -21.92 17.90 4.47
C GLU A 16 -22.38 16.67 3.70
N LEU A 17 -23.28 16.83 2.72
CA LEU A 17 -23.77 15.72 1.89
C LEU A 17 -22.63 15.03 1.10
N ILE A 18 -21.70 15.80 0.53
CA ILE A 18 -20.52 15.24 -0.16
C ILE A 18 -19.61 14.50 0.83
N THR A 19 -19.46 15.01 2.06
CA THR A 19 -18.67 14.35 3.10
C THR A 19 -19.34 13.05 3.54
N THR A 20 -20.65 13.04 3.77
CA THR A 20 -21.41 11.83 4.11
C THR A 20 -21.36 10.77 3.01
N VAL A 21 -21.49 11.18 1.74
CA VAL A 21 -21.36 10.25 0.60
C VAL A 21 -19.94 9.72 0.47
N ARG A 22 -18.92 10.56 0.70
CA ARG A 22 -17.50 10.16 0.73
C ARG A 22 -17.22 9.15 1.85
N ASP A 23 -17.72 9.42 3.05
CA ASP A 23 -17.52 8.56 4.22
C ASP A 23 -18.24 7.22 4.04
N SER A 24 -19.45 7.23 3.45
CA SER A 24 -20.21 6.03 3.12
C SER A 24 -19.54 5.18 2.05
N LEU A 25 -19.05 5.78 0.95
CA LEU A 25 -18.27 5.07 -0.06
C LEU A 25 -16.96 4.54 0.51
N GLY A 26 -16.26 5.34 1.32
CA GLY A 26 -15.02 4.93 1.99
C GLY A 26 -15.24 3.72 2.89
N SER A 27 -16.32 3.71 3.66
CA SER A 27 -16.70 2.61 4.54
C SER A 27 -17.10 1.36 3.76
N ALA A 28 -17.86 1.49 2.67
CA ALA A 28 -18.25 0.38 1.82
C ALA A 28 -17.04 -0.25 1.09
N LEU A 29 -16.11 0.57 0.60
CA LEU A 29 -14.86 0.11 -0.02
C LEU A 29 -13.96 -0.58 1.01
N ARG A 30 -13.84 0.01 2.22
CA ARG A 30 -13.11 -0.59 3.34
C ARG A 30 -13.70 -1.96 3.72
N ALA A 31 -15.01 -2.07 3.93
CA ALA A 31 -15.68 -3.32 4.28
C ALA A 31 -15.49 -4.40 3.20
N ARG A 32 -15.47 -3.99 1.92
CA ARG A 32 -15.10 -4.89 0.84
C ARG A 32 -13.66 -5.35 1.09
N VAL A 33 -12.67 -4.45 1.14
CA VAL A 33 -11.22 -4.79 1.11
C VAL A 33 -10.76 -5.58 2.33
N ILE A 34 -11.24 -5.23 3.54
CA ILE A 34 -10.83 -5.91 4.78
C ILE A 34 -11.60 -7.24 4.97
N GLY A 35 -12.69 -7.46 4.22
CA GLY A 35 -13.46 -8.70 4.26
C GLY A 35 -14.45 -8.78 5.43
N PRO A 36 -15.21 -9.89 5.54
CA PRO A 36 -16.33 -10.01 6.47
C PRO A 36 -15.94 -9.95 7.96
N ASN A 37 -14.68 -10.21 8.29
CA ASN A 37 -14.14 -10.12 9.67
C ASN A 37 -13.21 -8.92 9.88
N GLY A 38 -13.14 -8.02 8.89
CA GLY A 38 -12.16 -6.95 8.88
C GLY A 38 -12.30 -5.94 10.01
N ASP A 39 -13.55 -5.57 10.31
CA ASP A 39 -13.86 -4.64 11.40
C ASP A 39 -13.53 -5.27 12.77
N ALA A 40 -13.80 -6.57 12.94
CA ALA A 40 -13.47 -7.30 14.16
C ALA A 40 -11.94 -7.41 14.37
N ARG A 41 -11.17 -7.70 13.32
CA ARG A 41 -9.70 -7.74 13.38
C ARG A 41 -9.10 -6.37 13.64
N SER A 42 -9.61 -5.32 12.98
CA SER A 42 -9.16 -3.95 13.22
C SER A 42 -9.44 -3.52 14.66
N GLN A 43 -10.61 -3.87 15.20
CA GLN A 43 -10.99 -3.57 16.57
C GLN A 43 -10.13 -4.35 17.58
N GLU A 44 -9.88 -5.64 17.34
CA GLU A 44 -8.96 -6.45 18.13
C GLU A 44 -7.56 -5.81 18.22
N LEU A 45 -6.99 -5.37 17.08
CA LEU A 45 -5.68 -4.72 17.05
C LEU A 45 -5.66 -3.40 17.83
N MET A 46 -6.75 -2.61 17.78
CA MET A 46 -6.85 -1.34 18.48
C MET A 46 -7.04 -1.52 19.99
N ASP A 47 -7.81 -2.53 20.40
CA ASP A 47 -8.16 -2.79 21.79
C ASP A 47 -7.07 -3.58 22.55
N THR A 48 -6.19 -4.29 21.82
CA THR A 48 -5.11 -5.06 22.43
C THR A 48 -4.09 -4.11 23.09
N PRO A 49 -3.83 -4.24 24.41
CA PRO A 49 -2.85 -3.42 25.10
C PRO A 49 -1.42 -3.70 24.65
N GLY A 50 -0.57 -2.67 24.60
CA GLY A 50 0.86 -2.82 24.34
C GLY A 50 1.47 -1.58 23.68
N PRO A 51 2.82 -1.46 23.67
CA PRO A 51 3.48 -0.42 22.89
C PRO A 51 3.22 -0.64 21.40
N ARG A 52 3.07 0.44 20.63
CA ARG A 52 2.93 0.42 19.17
C ARG A 52 4.21 0.98 18.53
N TRP A 53 4.47 0.66 17.26
CA TRP A 53 5.59 1.27 16.54
C TRP A 53 5.38 2.75 16.23
N PHE A 54 4.12 3.16 16.11
CA PHE A 54 3.74 4.52 15.74
C PHE A 54 2.77 5.10 16.76
N ASP A 55 3.13 6.25 17.31
CA ASP A 55 2.27 7.06 18.16
C ASP A 55 1.03 7.55 17.39
N GLU A 56 -0.03 7.92 18.11
CA GLU A 56 -1.34 8.24 17.53
C GLU A 56 -1.33 9.41 16.55
N ASP A 57 -0.40 10.35 16.72
CA ASP A 57 -0.24 11.56 15.91
C ASP A 57 0.64 11.36 14.67
N ARG A 58 1.25 10.17 14.50
CA ARG A 58 2.15 9.89 13.37
C ARG A 58 1.41 9.94 12.01
N PRO A 59 2.04 10.51 10.96
CA PRO A 59 1.42 10.62 9.63
C PRO A 59 0.95 9.28 9.04
N VAL A 60 1.66 8.17 9.29
CA VAL A 60 1.27 6.83 8.80
C VAL A 60 -0.12 6.41 9.26
N ARG A 61 -0.50 6.72 10.50
CA ARG A 61 -1.84 6.40 11.02
C ARG A 61 -2.91 7.22 10.31
N ARG A 62 -2.62 8.50 10.02
CA ARG A 62 -3.52 9.36 9.25
C ARG A 62 -3.74 8.83 7.83
N VAL A 63 -2.65 8.54 7.11
CA VAL A 63 -2.72 8.02 5.73
C VAL A 63 -3.46 6.68 5.69
N HIS A 64 -3.09 5.72 6.55
CA HIS A 64 -3.64 4.37 6.52
C HIS A 64 -5.10 4.28 7.03
N SER A 65 -5.56 5.30 7.76
CA SER A 65 -6.97 5.43 8.18
C SER A 65 -7.88 6.11 7.15
N ASP A 66 -7.32 6.63 6.04
CA ASP A 66 -8.07 7.36 5.03
C ASP A 66 -8.57 6.45 3.88
N ALA A 67 -9.76 6.73 3.34
CA ALA A 67 -10.35 5.96 2.24
C ALA A 67 -9.52 5.99 0.94
N SER A 68 -8.68 7.01 0.76
CA SER A 68 -7.72 7.13 -0.34
C SER A 68 -6.74 5.96 -0.42
N MET A 69 -6.54 5.20 0.67
CA MET A 69 -5.77 3.95 0.68
C MET A 69 -6.25 2.95 -0.38
N PHE A 70 -7.54 2.91 -0.69
CA PHE A 70 -8.05 2.02 -1.74
C PHE A 70 -7.49 2.39 -3.11
N ILE A 71 -7.50 3.69 -3.44
CA ILE A 71 -6.97 4.20 -4.71
C ILE A 71 -5.46 3.97 -4.75
N GLY A 72 -4.77 4.22 -3.63
CA GLY A 72 -3.32 3.99 -3.52
C GLY A 72 -2.98 2.51 -3.67
N GLY A 73 -3.78 1.61 -3.11
CA GLY A 73 -3.60 0.17 -3.25
C GLY A 73 -3.75 -0.29 -4.69
N LEU A 74 -4.78 0.17 -5.41
CA LEU A 74 -4.94 -0.14 -6.83
C LEU A 74 -3.78 0.41 -7.67
N ARG A 75 -3.38 1.66 -7.45
CA ARG A 75 -2.22 2.26 -8.14
C ARG A 75 -0.95 1.46 -7.88
N SER A 76 -0.71 1.09 -6.62
CA SER A 76 0.45 0.30 -6.19
C SER A 76 0.50 -1.03 -6.94
N LEU A 77 -0.62 -1.77 -6.97
CA LEU A 77 -0.70 -3.04 -7.68
C LEU A 77 -0.40 -2.90 -9.17
N MET A 78 -0.98 -1.89 -9.84
CA MET A 78 -0.77 -1.67 -11.27
C MET A 78 0.71 -1.36 -11.57
N ILE A 79 1.33 -0.46 -10.81
CA ILE A 79 2.74 -0.07 -11.05
C ILE A 79 3.68 -1.22 -10.71
N GLN A 80 3.45 -1.96 -9.62
CA GLN A 80 4.30 -3.09 -9.23
C GLN A 80 4.43 -4.14 -10.34
N THR A 81 3.39 -4.32 -11.18
CA THR A 81 3.42 -5.26 -12.31
C THR A 81 4.46 -4.93 -13.39
N LEU A 82 4.99 -3.70 -13.41
CA LEU A 82 5.95 -3.26 -14.43
C LEU A 82 7.35 -3.83 -14.23
N HIS A 83 7.69 -4.29 -13.03
CA HIS A 83 8.98 -4.94 -12.80
C HIS A 83 8.87 -6.43 -13.15
N PRO A 84 9.63 -6.94 -14.15
CA PRO A 84 9.43 -8.28 -14.71
C PRO A 84 9.64 -9.39 -13.68
N LEU A 85 10.68 -9.29 -12.84
CA LEU A 85 10.97 -10.31 -11.82
C LEU A 85 9.95 -10.31 -10.66
N ALA A 86 9.54 -9.14 -10.17
CA ALA A 86 8.48 -9.03 -9.17
C ALA A 86 7.16 -9.61 -9.71
N MET A 87 6.81 -9.28 -10.97
CA MET A 87 5.62 -9.81 -11.63
C MET A 87 5.70 -11.32 -11.86
N ALA A 88 6.87 -11.88 -12.18
CA ALA A 88 7.07 -13.32 -12.28
C ALA A 88 6.82 -14.02 -10.93
N GLY A 89 7.27 -13.44 -9.82
CA GLY A 89 6.94 -13.93 -8.48
C GLY A 89 5.44 -13.98 -8.22
N VAL A 90 4.72 -12.91 -8.55
CA VAL A 90 3.26 -12.83 -8.42
C VAL A 90 2.57 -13.85 -9.34
N ALA A 91 2.98 -13.96 -10.60
CA ALA A 91 2.37 -14.83 -11.59
C ALA A 91 2.50 -16.31 -11.24
N ASN A 92 3.67 -16.72 -10.72
CA ASN A 92 3.97 -18.12 -10.44
C ASN A 92 3.49 -18.59 -9.07
N HIS A 93 3.37 -17.70 -8.08
CA HIS A 93 3.11 -18.07 -6.69
C HIS A 93 1.82 -17.50 -6.09
N SER A 94 1.05 -16.69 -6.83
CA SER A 94 -0.20 -16.15 -6.31
C SER A 94 -1.43 -16.66 -7.07
N ASN A 95 -2.45 -17.01 -6.29
CA ASN A 95 -3.79 -17.32 -6.79
C ASN A 95 -4.56 -16.05 -7.18
N TYR A 96 -3.92 -14.99 -7.67
CA TYR A 96 -4.60 -13.69 -7.87
C TYR A 96 -5.79 -13.76 -8.84
N LYS A 97 -5.78 -14.71 -9.78
CA LYS A 97 -6.88 -14.94 -10.72
C LYS A 97 -8.10 -15.63 -10.07
N THR A 98 -7.88 -16.40 -9.01
CA THR A 98 -8.91 -17.23 -8.35
C THR A 98 -9.30 -16.74 -6.95
N ASP A 99 -8.41 -15.97 -6.28
CA ASP A 99 -8.60 -15.33 -4.97
C ASP A 99 -7.92 -13.94 -4.91
N PRO A 100 -8.39 -12.96 -5.70
CA PRO A 100 -7.90 -11.58 -5.61
C PRO A 100 -8.24 -10.94 -4.27
N TRP A 101 -9.39 -11.32 -3.70
CA TRP A 101 -9.95 -10.70 -2.52
C TRP A 101 -9.19 -11.12 -1.25
N GLY A 102 -8.85 -12.40 -1.11
CA GLY A 102 -7.98 -12.85 -0.04
C GLY A 102 -6.56 -12.27 -0.14
N ARG A 103 -6.06 -11.96 -1.35
CA ARG A 103 -4.77 -11.27 -1.51
C ARG A 103 -4.81 -9.84 -0.99
N LEU A 104 -5.88 -9.10 -1.29
CA LEU A 104 -6.09 -7.76 -0.76
C LEU A 104 -6.26 -7.79 0.77
N GLN A 105 -7.01 -8.75 1.31
CA GLN A 105 -7.18 -8.93 2.76
C GLN A 105 -5.85 -9.18 3.48
N ARG A 106 -4.95 -10.01 2.92
CA ARG A 106 -3.62 -10.25 3.50
C ARG A 106 -2.76 -8.98 3.55
N THR A 107 -2.86 -8.14 2.52
CA THR A 107 -2.15 -6.85 2.47
C THR A 107 -2.75 -5.87 3.48
N ALA A 108 -4.09 -5.83 3.58
CA ALA A 108 -4.79 -5.02 4.57
C ALA A 108 -4.45 -5.42 6.01
N ASP A 109 -4.41 -6.73 6.31
CA ASP A 109 -4.01 -7.25 7.63
C ASP A 109 -2.55 -6.91 7.95
N PHE A 110 -1.65 -6.98 6.95
CA PHE A 110 -0.26 -6.53 7.12
C PHE A 110 -0.17 -5.05 7.47
N LEU A 111 -0.81 -4.16 6.70
CA LEU A 111 -0.80 -2.73 6.96
C LEU A 111 -1.45 -2.40 8.30
N ALA A 112 -2.57 -3.04 8.62
CA ALA A 112 -3.27 -2.83 9.87
C ALA A 112 -2.43 -3.27 11.08
N SER A 113 -1.83 -4.45 11.02
CA SER A 113 -1.01 -5.00 12.09
C SER A 113 0.25 -4.16 12.32
N THR A 114 0.93 -3.74 11.24
CA THR A 114 2.16 -2.94 11.35
C THR A 114 1.91 -1.49 11.77
N THR A 115 0.75 -0.92 11.42
CA THR A 115 0.44 0.49 11.67
C THR A 115 -0.32 0.72 12.99
N PHE A 116 -1.31 -0.13 13.28
CA PHE A 116 -2.24 0.07 14.38
C PHE A 116 -2.05 -0.94 15.51
N GLY A 117 -1.49 -2.11 15.21
CA GLY A 117 -1.30 -3.19 16.17
C GLY A 117 -0.19 -2.93 17.20
N PRO A 118 -0.20 -3.69 18.31
CA PRO A 118 0.93 -3.79 19.22
C PRO A 118 2.23 -4.19 18.51
N ALA A 119 3.38 -3.75 19.04
CA ALA A 119 4.69 -3.96 18.43
C ALA A 119 5.06 -5.45 18.27
N ASP A 120 4.56 -6.32 19.14
CA ASP A 120 4.77 -7.77 19.04
C ASP A 120 3.92 -8.40 17.93
N GLU A 121 2.66 -8.00 17.78
CA GLU A 121 1.81 -8.37 16.64
C GLU A 121 2.40 -7.88 15.31
N ALA A 122 2.86 -6.63 15.29
CA ALA A 122 3.55 -6.05 14.15
C ALA A 122 4.83 -6.84 13.80
N GLN A 123 5.61 -7.28 14.79
CA GLN A 123 6.79 -8.13 14.53
C GLN A 123 6.39 -9.54 14.07
N LYS A 124 5.34 -10.15 14.63
CA LYS A 124 4.85 -11.48 14.21
C LYS A 124 4.45 -11.48 12.73
N ILE A 125 3.78 -10.43 12.25
CA ILE A 125 3.39 -10.35 10.83
C ILE A 125 4.61 -10.17 9.91
N ILE A 126 5.63 -9.41 10.33
CA ILE A 126 6.91 -9.30 9.62
C ILE A 126 7.57 -10.69 9.50
N ASP A 127 7.71 -11.40 10.62
CA ASP A 127 8.38 -12.70 10.64
C ASP A 127 7.64 -13.72 9.77
N ARG A 128 6.31 -13.69 9.79
CA ARG A 128 5.46 -14.51 8.91
C ARG A 128 5.68 -14.21 7.44
N ILE A 129 5.75 -12.93 7.05
CA ILE A 129 5.98 -12.54 5.64
C ILE A 129 7.36 -13.01 5.19
N LYS A 130 8.41 -12.77 5.99
CA LYS A 130 9.77 -13.23 5.70
C LYS A 130 9.82 -14.75 5.52
N HIS A 131 9.13 -15.49 6.37
CA HIS A 131 9.03 -16.94 6.25
C HIS A 131 8.36 -17.36 4.93
N VAL A 132 7.21 -16.77 4.58
CA VAL A 132 6.49 -17.06 3.33
C VAL A 132 7.33 -16.69 2.10
N HIS A 133 8.00 -15.54 2.10
CA HIS A 133 8.88 -15.12 1.01
C HIS A 133 10.05 -16.08 0.79
N GLY A 134 10.49 -16.79 1.84
CA GLY A 134 11.48 -17.87 1.73
C GLY A 134 11.09 -18.99 0.76
N PHE A 135 9.81 -19.18 0.47
CA PHE A 135 9.30 -20.17 -0.48
C PHE A 135 8.96 -19.61 -1.86
N VAL A 136 9.00 -18.29 -2.04
CA VAL A 136 8.64 -17.63 -3.30
C VAL A 136 9.91 -17.36 -4.11
N ASN A 137 10.36 -18.38 -4.83
CA ASN A 137 11.55 -18.33 -5.67
C ASN A 137 11.29 -19.05 -6.98
N GLY A 138 11.95 -18.66 -8.07
CA GLY A 138 11.83 -19.35 -9.34
C GLY A 138 12.59 -18.68 -10.47
N THR A 139 12.17 -18.95 -11.70
CA THR A 139 12.76 -18.39 -12.91
C THR A 139 11.67 -17.69 -13.73
N ALA A 140 11.93 -16.47 -14.17
CA ALA A 140 11.03 -15.70 -15.03
C ALA A 140 11.03 -16.26 -16.47
N SER A 141 10.04 -15.85 -17.28
CA SER A 141 9.88 -16.31 -18.66
C SER A 141 11.06 -15.94 -19.57
N ASP A 142 11.88 -14.95 -19.19
CA ASP A 142 13.12 -14.56 -19.85
C ASP A 142 14.37 -15.31 -19.36
N GLY A 143 14.21 -16.29 -18.46
CA GLY A 143 15.29 -17.13 -17.93
C GLY A 143 16.02 -16.57 -16.71
N ARG A 144 15.72 -15.34 -16.26
CA ARG A 144 16.34 -14.78 -15.05
C ARG A 144 15.76 -15.40 -13.77
N PRO A 145 16.58 -15.73 -12.76
CA PRO A 145 16.07 -16.17 -11.46
C PRO A 145 15.44 -14.99 -10.70
N TYR A 146 14.49 -15.28 -9.82
CA TYR A 146 13.93 -14.33 -8.87
C TYR A 146 13.76 -14.97 -7.48
N SER A 147 13.79 -14.12 -6.46
CA SER A 147 13.43 -14.45 -5.07
C SER A 147 12.61 -13.31 -4.48
N ALA A 148 11.54 -13.62 -3.75
CA ALA A 148 10.80 -12.61 -3.00
C ALA A 148 11.59 -12.03 -1.82
N ASN A 149 12.71 -12.64 -1.45
CA ASN A 149 13.66 -12.11 -0.47
C ASN A 149 14.80 -11.31 -1.13
N ASP A 150 14.78 -11.10 -2.46
CA ASP A 150 15.75 -10.24 -3.11
C ASP A 150 15.60 -8.80 -2.57
N PRO A 151 16.63 -8.24 -1.90
CA PRO A 151 16.57 -6.89 -1.34
C PRO A 151 16.26 -5.80 -2.38
N HIS A 152 16.64 -6.02 -3.63
CA HIS A 152 16.37 -5.10 -4.73
C HIS A 152 14.87 -5.11 -5.12
N LEU A 153 14.26 -6.30 -5.19
CA LEU A 153 12.83 -6.44 -5.47
C LEU A 153 11.96 -6.01 -4.29
N LEU A 154 12.38 -6.27 -3.05
CA LEU A 154 11.74 -5.77 -1.85
C LEU A 154 11.72 -4.23 -1.83
N ARG A 155 12.84 -3.59 -2.20
CA ARG A 155 12.91 -2.14 -2.35
C ARG A 155 11.93 -1.63 -3.40
N TRP A 156 11.85 -2.27 -4.59
CA TRP A 156 10.88 -1.89 -5.63
C TRP A 156 9.44 -1.89 -5.10
N VAL A 157 9.01 -3.00 -4.49
CA VAL A 157 7.66 -3.15 -3.95
C VAL A 157 7.39 -2.07 -2.90
N HIS A 158 8.35 -1.83 -2.00
CA HIS A 158 8.24 -0.82 -0.97
C HIS A 158 8.07 0.60 -1.54
N VAL A 159 8.97 1.05 -2.42
CA VAL A 159 8.93 2.44 -2.91
C VAL A 159 7.68 2.72 -3.75
N VAL A 160 7.20 1.73 -4.53
CA VAL A 160 5.94 1.85 -5.27
C VAL A 160 4.74 1.94 -4.34
N GLU A 161 4.73 1.15 -3.26
CA GLU A 161 3.66 1.16 -2.28
C GLU A 161 3.58 2.51 -1.55
N VAL A 162 4.70 2.99 -1.00
CA VAL A 162 4.76 4.26 -0.26
C VAL A 162 4.36 5.44 -1.15
N ASP A 163 4.89 5.51 -2.38
CA ASP A 163 4.54 6.57 -3.32
C ASP A 163 3.07 6.52 -3.73
N SER A 164 2.51 5.33 -3.91
CA SER A 164 1.11 5.18 -4.29
C SER A 164 0.16 5.63 -3.18
N PHE A 165 0.41 5.23 -1.94
CA PHE A 165 -0.39 5.68 -0.81
C PHE A 165 -0.24 7.17 -0.55
N LEU A 166 0.98 7.69 -0.56
CA LEU A 166 1.25 9.12 -0.37
C LEU A 166 0.58 9.96 -1.47
N THR A 167 0.78 9.60 -2.74
CA THR A 167 0.18 10.30 -3.89
C THR A 167 -1.35 10.30 -3.80
N SER A 168 -1.95 9.15 -3.49
CA SER A 168 -3.41 9.04 -3.38
C SER A 168 -3.94 9.84 -2.19
N HIS A 169 -3.25 9.86 -1.06
CA HIS A 169 -3.64 10.64 0.10
C HIS A 169 -3.53 12.15 -0.17
N GLN A 170 -2.45 12.62 -0.79
CA GLN A 170 -2.30 14.02 -1.19
C GLN A 170 -3.40 14.48 -2.16
N ARG A 171 -3.87 13.56 -3.02
CA ARG A 171 -4.85 13.89 -4.05
C ARG A 171 -6.30 13.77 -3.60
N TYR A 172 -6.61 12.78 -2.78
CA TYR A 172 -7.98 12.37 -2.46
C TYR A 172 -8.26 12.28 -0.96
N GLY A 173 -7.23 12.34 -0.12
CA GLY A 173 -7.36 12.28 1.32
C GLY A 173 -8.14 13.46 1.88
N LYS A 174 -8.74 13.26 3.05
CA LYS A 174 -9.53 14.28 3.72
C LYS A 174 -8.70 15.52 4.06
N GLU A 175 -7.48 15.30 4.56
CA GLU A 175 -6.54 16.33 5.00
C GLU A 175 -5.13 16.04 4.48
N PRO A 176 -4.70 16.68 3.39
CA PRO A 176 -3.36 16.50 2.84
C PRO A 176 -2.27 16.83 3.87
N LEU A 177 -1.18 16.08 3.85
CA LEU A 177 -0.01 16.35 4.69
C LEU A 177 0.81 17.51 4.12
N ASP A 178 1.33 18.37 4.99
CA ASP A 178 2.41 19.31 4.65
C ASP A 178 3.73 18.56 4.37
N GLN A 179 4.79 19.27 3.95
CA GLN A 179 6.06 18.61 3.59
C GLN A 179 6.64 17.80 4.75
N ALA A 180 6.59 18.34 5.99
CA ALA A 180 7.09 17.64 7.16
C ALA A 180 6.28 16.36 7.43
N GLY A 181 4.96 16.40 7.27
CA GLY A 181 4.12 15.21 7.36
C GLY A 181 4.38 14.19 6.25
N ARG A 182 4.68 14.63 5.02
CA ARG A 182 5.06 13.73 3.93
C ARG A 182 6.38 13.02 4.20
N ASP A 183 7.41 13.74 4.62
CA ASP A 183 8.69 13.14 5.00
C ASP A 183 8.51 12.24 6.24
N GLY A 184 7.69 12.66 7.20
CA GLY A 184 7.33 11.83 8.36
C GLY A 184 6.64 10.51 7.98
N TYR A 185 5.73 10.54 7.00
CA TYR A 185 5.10 9.33 6.46
C TYR A 185 6.12 8.40 5.81
N VAL A 186 7.02 8.95 4.98
CA VAL A 186 8.06 8.14 4.33
C VAL A 186 8.99 7.53 5.37
N ALA A 187 9.42 8.29 6.38
CA ALA A 187 10.22 7.78 7.49
C ALA A 187 9.50 6.70 8.33
N ASP A 188 8.19 6.82 8.56
CA ASP A 188 7.40 5.78 9.22
C ASP A 188 7.42 4.47 8.41
N MET A 189 7.20 4.57 7.10
CA MET A 189 7.23 3.42 6.20
C MET A 189 8.63 2.81 6.09
N ALA A 190 9.68 3.62 6.18
CA ALA A 190 11.08 3.17 6.20
C ALA A 190 11.37 2.20 7.35
N LEU A 191 10.75 2.42 8.52
CA LEU A 191 10.88 1.52 9.67
C LEU A 191 10.32 0.12 9.34
N ILE A 192 9.14 0.05 8.70
CA ILE A 192 8.53 -1.22 8.27
C ILE A 192 9.41 -1.90 7.22
N ALA A 193 9.92 -1.15 6.25
CA ALA A 193 10.81 -1.67 5.21
C ALA A 193 12.09 -2.26 5.80
N ALA A 194 12.73 -1.57 6.76
CA ALA A 194 13.93 -2.05 7.42
C ALA A 194 13.67 -3.37 8.18
N LYS A 195 12.49 -3.54 8.78
CA LYS A 195 12.07 -4.81 9.42
C LYS A 195 11.87 -5.94 8.41
N LEU A 196 11.52 -5.61 7.17
CA LEU A 196 11.45 -6.53 6.03
C LEU A 196 12.80 -6.72 5.31
N ASP A 197 13.91 -6.29 5.90
CA ASP A 197 15.27 -6.39 5.35
C ASP A 197 15.48 -5.57 4.05
N VAL A 198 14.67 -4.53 3.81
CA VAL A 198 14.94 -3.56 2.73
C VAL A 198 16.17 -2.72 3.11
N PRO A 199 17.23 -2.70 2.29
CA PRO A 199 18.42 -1.92 2.59
C PRO A 199 18.20 -0.45 2.22
N ASN A 200 18.56 0.45 3.14
CA ASN A 200 18.50 1.90 2.97
C ASN A 200 17.15 2.39 2.37
N PRO A 201 16.01 2.08 3.01
CA PRO A 201 14.72 2.59 2.55
C PRO A 201 14.69 4.12 2.60
N PRO A 202 13.94 4.78 1.72
CA PRO A 202 13.87 6.24 1.69
C PRO A 202 13.23 6.74 2.98
N THR A 203 13.71 7.86 3.50
CA THR A 203 13.21 8.52 4.72
C THR A 203 12.58 9.89 4.45
N THR A 204 12.66 10.36 3.20
CA THR A 204 12.03 11.60 2.74
C THR A 204 11.30 11.39 1.42
N GLU A 205 10.32 12.24 1.10
CA GLU A 205 9.62 12.23 -0.19
C GLU A 205 10.59 12.39 -1.36
N LYS A 206 11.64 13.18 -1.18
CA LYS A 206 12.70 13.36 -2.18
C LYS A 206 13.45 12.05 -2.44
N GLU A 207 13.93 11.39 -1.39
CA GLU A 207 14.63 10.09 -1.52
C GLU A 207 13.71 9.03 -2.12
N LEU A 208 12.43 9.03 -1.77
CA LEU A 208 11.43 8.13 -2.35
C LEU A 208 11.33 8.32 -3.87
N SER A 209 11.25 9.56 -4.33
CA SER A 209 11.22 9.89 -5.77
C SER A 209 12.50 9.46 -6.48
N GLU A 210 13.66 9.73 -5.88
CA GLU A 210 14.97 9.33 -6.42
C GLU A 210 15.09 7.79 -6.54
N GLN A 211 14.67 7.05 -5.52
CA GLN A 211 14.69 5.58 -5.55
C GLN A 211 13.70 5.02 -6.56
N LEU A 212 12.50 5.58 -6.70
CA LEU A 212 11.56 5.16 -7.75
C LEU A 212 12.13 5.34 -9.15
N LEU A 213 12.72 6.51 -9.42
CA LEU A 213 13.31 6.81 -10.72
C LEU A 213 14.50 5.90 -11.03
N SER A 214 15.20 5.38 -10.02
CA SER A 214 16.32 4.45 -10.23
C SER A 214 15.92 3.13 -10.89
N PHE A 215 14.65 2.72 -10.82
CA PHE A 215 14.13 1.51 -11.46
C PHE A 215 13.70 1.72 -12.92
N HIS A 216 13.70 2.94 -13.44
CA HIS A 216 13.12 3.30 -14.75
C HIS A 216 13.53 2.34 -15.89
N ASP A 217 14.82 2.01 -15.99
CA ASP A 217 15.38 1.19 -17.07
C ASP A 217 15.08 -0.31 -16.92
N GLU A 218 14.51 -0.72 -15.79
CA GLU A 218 14.13 -2.11 -15.49
C GLU A 218 12.65 -2.38 -15.77
N LEU A 219 11.84 -1.32 -15.94
CA LEU A 219 10.40 -1.43 -16.11
C LEU A 219 10.04 -1.81 -17.54
N MET A 220 9.20 -2.83 -17.67
CA MET A 220 8.76 -3.30 -18.98
C MET A 220 7.35 -3.90 -18.95
N SER A 221 6.65 -3.79 -20.07
CA SER A 221 5.38 -4.52 -20.24
C SER A 221 5.65 -5.97 -20.63
N THR A 222 5.34 -6.90 -19.73
CA THR A 222 5.39 -8.35 -19.98
C THR A 222 4.00 -8.91 -20.31
N ALA A 223 3.93 -10.16 -20.74
CA ALA A 223 2.63 -10.82 -20.97
C ALA A 223 1.86 -10.95 -19.63
N GLU A 224 2.59 -11.30 -18.59
CA GLU A 224 2.12 -11.45 -17.22
C GLU A 224 1.60 -10.11 -16.67
N SER A 225 2.29 -9.00 -16.93
CA SER A 225 1.84 -7.68 -16.47
C SER A 225 0.56 -7.22 -17.18
N ARG A 226 0.44 -7.45 -18.49
CA ARG A 226 -0.80 -7.16 -19.24
C ARG A 226 -1.98 -8.02 -18.77
N ASP A 227 -1.74 -9.29 -18.46
CA ASP A 227 -2.77 -10.18 -17.93
C ASP A 227 -3.25 -9.75 -16.54
N ALA A 228 -2.33 -9.35 -15.67
CA ALA A 228 -2.68 -8.83 -14.35
C ALA A 228 -3.50 -7.52 -14.44
N LEU A 229 -3.12 -6.59 -15.33
CA LEU A 229 -3.85 -5.34 -15.53
C LEU A 229 -5.27 -5.55 -16.06
N LYS A 230 -5.49 -6.50 -16.98
CA LYS A 230 -6.83 -6.85 -17.48
C LYS A 230 -7.76 -7.38 -16.39
N TYR A 231 -7.21 -7.93 -15.30
CA TYR A 231 -7.99 -8.44 -14.19
C TYR A 231 -8.31 -7.35 -13.15
N LEU A 232 -7.50 -6.28 -13.11
CA LEU A 232 -7.67 -5.16 -12.18
C LEU A 232 -8.59 -4.04 -12.73
N MET A 233 -8.93 -4.06 -14.03
CA MET A 233 -9.79 -3.10 -14.72
C MET A 233 -11.07 -3.76 -15.23
#